data_AF-R7WRL4-F1
#
_entry.id   AF-R7WRL4-F1
#
_cell.length_a   1.000
_cell.length_b   1.000
_cell.length_c   1.000
_cell.angle_alpha   90.00
_cell.angle_beta   90.00
_cell.angle_gamma   90.00
#
_symmetry.space_group_name_H-M   'P 1'
#
loop_
_entity.id
_entity.type
_entity.pdbx_description
1 polymer ?
#
loop_
_entity_poly.entity_id
_entity_poly.type
_entity_poly.pdbx_seq_one_letter_code
_entity_poly.pdbx_strand_id
1 'polypeptide(L)'
;MAARQLRAVPADAKPPAKRAPRRKTVSQAAAGGDRRELLIALRTRVAKAVENAETPARDLASLTRRLQDIAKEIDAIDLAKSEEHSAVANTDDEIWDPEAV
;
A
#
# COMPACT_ATOMS: atom_id res chain seq x y z
N MET A 1 -44.02 2.38 -13.35
CA MET A 1 -42.67 2.41 -13.96
C MET A 1 -42.21 3.86 -13.99
N ALA A 2 -41.32 4.29 -13.09
CA ALA A 2 -40.83 5.67 -13.07
C ALA A 2 -39.81 5.88 -14.20
N ALA A 3 -40.05 6.85 -15.08
CA ALA A 3 -39.16 7.15 -16.21
C ALA A 3 -37.81 7.65 -15.69
N ARG A 4 -36.72 6.97 -16.08
CA ARG A 4 -35.35 7.35 -15.72
C ARG A 4 -34.97 8.60 -16.52
N GLN A 5 -34.92 9.75 -15.84
CA GLN A 5 -34.55 11.04 -16.43
C GLN A 5 -33.09 11.00 -16.86
N LEU A 6 -32.85 10.91 -18.18
CA LEU A 6 -31.51 11.02 -18.76
C LEU A 6 -31.21 12.49 -19.05
N ARG A 7 -30.02 12.96 -18.67
CA ARG A 7 -29.57 14.33 -18.94
C ARG A 7 -28.75 14.36 -20.22
N ALA A 8 -29.08 15.27 -21.14
CA ALA A 8 -28.29 15.49 -22.36
C ALA A 8 -26.90 16.03 -22.00
N VAL A 9 -25.86 15.35 -22.47
CA VAL A 9 -24.46 15.74 -22.28
C VAL A 9 -23.95 16.29 -23.62
N PRO A 10 -23.46 17.55 -23.68
CA PRO A 10 -22.93 18.12 -24.93
C PRO A 10 -21.66 17.40 -25.38
N ALA A 11 -21.37 17.42 -26.68
CA ALA A 11 -20.26 16.68 -27.30
C ALA A 11 -18.88 16.99 -26.68
N ASP A 12 -18.69 18.23 -26.22
CA ASP A 12 -17.43 18.71 -25.62
C ASP A 12 -17.40 18.59 -24.08
N ALA A 13 -18.38 17.92 -23.47
CA ALA A 13 -18.41 17.76 -22.02
C ALA A 13 -17.27 16.84 -21.54
N LYS A 14 -16.31 17.42 -20.83
CA LYS A 14 -15.25 16.66 -20.17
C LYS A 14 -15.85 15.84 -19.01
N PRO A 15 -15.64 14.51 -18.96
CA PRO A 15 -16.10 13.69 -17.84
C PRO A 15 -15.51 14.23 -16.53
N PRO A 16 -16.26 14.19 -15.41
CA PRO A 16 -15.68 14.51 -14.12
C PRO A 16 -14.47 13.60 -13.89
N ALA A 17 -13.37 14.17 -13.38
CA ALA A 17 -12.16 13.41 -13.09
C ALA A 17 -12.52 12.17 -12.26
N LYS A 18 -12.07 11.00 -12.72
CA LYS A 18 -12.28 9.74 -11.97
C LYS A 18 -11.71 9.95 -10.57
N ARG A 19 -12.57 9.82 -9.55
CA ARG A 19 -12.14 9.91 -8.16
C ARG A 19 -11.10 8.81 -7.92
N ALA A 20 -9.97 9.17 -7.31
CA ALA A 20 -8.99 8.19 -6.88
C ALA A 20 -9.69 7.12 -6.01
N PRO A 21 -9.32 5.84 -6.14
CA PRO A 21 -9.92 4.78 -5.36
C PRO A 21 -9.77 5.10 -3.86
N ARG A 22 -10.88 5.06 -3.13
CA ARG A 22 -10.87 5.26 -1.68
C ARG A 22 -10.04 4.14 -1.06
N ARG A 23 -9.13 4.49 -0.14
CA ARG A 23 -8.41 3.49 0.66
C ARG A 23 -9.44 2.62 1.40
N LYS A 24 -9.25 1.30 1.35
CA LYS A 24 -10.13 0.34 2.01
C LYS A 24 -10.10 0.56 3.53
N THR A 25 -11.25 0.40 4.17
CA THR A 25 -11.31 0.29 5.63
C THR A 25 -10.67 -1.03 6.08
N VAL A 26 -10.38 -1.17 7.38
CA VAL A 26 -9.82 -2.42 7.93
C VAL A 26 -10.71 -3.62 7.59
N SER A 27 -12.04 -3.48 7.77
CA SER A 27 -12.99 -4.55 7.45
C SER A 27 -13.03 -4.89 5.96
N GLN A 28 -12.95 -3.86 5.08
CA GLN A 28 -12.93 -4.07 3.64
C GLN A 28 -11.63 -4.74 3.17
N ALA A 29 -10.49 -4.35 3.73
CA ALA A 29 -9.20 -4.95 3.42
C ALA A 29 -9.12 -6.39 3.93
N ALA A 30 -9.64 -6.67 5.14
CA ALA A 30 -9.73 -8.02 5.70
C ALA A 30 -10.60 -8.94 4.83
N ALA A 31 -11.75 -8.46 4.35
CA ALA A 31 -12.61 -9.23 3.45
C ALA A 31 -11.98 -9.46 2.06
N GLY A 32 -11.10 -8.57 1.61
CA GLY A 32 -10.42 -8.65 0.32
C GLY A 32 -9.27 -9.67 0.25
N GLY A 33 -8.80 -10.18 1.39
CA GLY A 33 -7.76 -11.22 1.45
C GLY A 33 -6.32 -10.76 1.12
N ASP A 34 -6.12 -9.52 0.67
CA ASP A 34 -4.77 -8.97 0.46
C ASP A 34 -4.15 -8.53 1.79
N ARG A 35 -3.14 -9.28 2.22
CA ARG A 35 -2.37 -8.99 3.44
C ARG A 35 -1.76 -7.59 3.42
N ARG A 36 -1.25 -7.12 2.28
CA ARG A 36 -0.62 -5.80 2.18
C ARG A 36 -1.65 -4.69 2.40
N GLU A 37 -2.82 -4.81 1.77
CA GLU A 37 -3.90 -3.84 1.95
C GLU A 37 -4.42 -3.82 3.39
N LEU A 38 -4.52 -5.00 4.03
CA LEU A 38 -4.89 -5.10 5.44
C LEU A 38 -3.89 -4.36 6.34
N LEU A 39 -2.58 -4.57 6.12
CA LEU A 39 -1.53 -3.90 6.89
C LEU A 39 -1.55 -2.39 6.68
N ILE A 40 -1.78 -1.91 5.45
CA ILE A 40 -1.92 -0.47 5.16
C ILE A 40 -3.13 0.12 5.90
N ALA A 41 -4.27 -0.57 5.89
CA ALA A 41 -5.48 -0.11 6.58
C ALA A 41 -5.27 -0.07 8.11
N LEU A 42 -4.60 -1.08 8.67
CA LEU A 42 -4.23 -1.12 10.09
C LEU A 42 -3.24 -0.01 10.45
N ARG A 43 -2.22 0.23 9.63
CA ARG A 43 -1.26 1.34 9.82
C ARG A 43 -1.97 2.67 9.93
N THR A 44 -2.89 2.96 9.01
CA THR A 44 -3.68 4.20 9.04
C THR A 44 -4.55 4.32 10.28
N ARG A 45 -5.15 3.21 10.75
CA ARG A 45 -5.94 3.21 11.98
C ARG A 45 -5.09 3.48 13.23
N VAL A 46 -3.92 2.82 13.32
CA VAL A 46 -3.01 2.98 14.47
C VAL A 46 -2.40 4.38 14.48
N ALA A 47 -1.98 4.92 13.34
CA ALA A 47 -1.45 6.28 13.25
C ALA A 47 -2.45 7.32 13.80
N LYS A 48 -3.74 7.21 13.43
CA LYS A 48 -4.79 8.08 13.98
C LYS A 48 -4.95 7.96 15.50
N ALA A 49 -4.75 6.77 16.06
CA ALA A 49 -4.80 6.58 17.50
C ALA A 49 -3.57 7.19 18.19
N VAL A 50 -2.38 7.09 17.58
CA VAL A 50 -1.16 7.74 18.09
C VAL A 50 -1.26 9.27 18.05
N GLU A 51 -1.88 9.83 17.01
CA GLU A 51 -2.10 11.28 16.87
C GLU A 51 -3.20 11.83 17.79
N ASN A 52 -4.07 10.98 18.33
CA ASN A 52 -5.16 11.40 19.19
C ASN A 52 -4.66 11.76 20.58
N ALA A 53 -4.89 13.02 21.00
CA ALA A 53 -4.51 13.53 22.31
C ALA A 53 -5.22 12.81 23.48
N GLU A 54 -6.38 12.21 23.24
CA GLU A 54 -7.13 11.43 24.23
C GLU A 54 -6.57 10.02 24.45
N THR A 55 -5.56 9.61 23.67
CA THR A 55 -4.94 8.28 23.81
C THR A 55 -4.10 8.21 25.08
N PRO A 56 -4.35 7.24 25.99
CA PRO A 56 -3.60 7.12 27.22
C PRO A 56 -2.10 6.93 26.98
N ALA A 57 -1.26 7.57 27.79
CA ALA A 57 0.20 7.47 27.68
C ALA A 57 0.71 6.02 27.78
N ARG A 58 0.02 5.18 28.57
CA ARG A 58 0.30 3.74 28.67
C ARG A 58 0.15 3.03 27.30
N ASP A 59 -0.85 3.43 26.52
CA ASP A 59 -1.15 2.81 25.23
C ASP A 59 -0.26 3.34 24.11
N LEU A 60 0.21 4.59 24.21
CA LEU A 60 1.10 5.22 23.21
C LEU A 60 2.37 4.40 22.95
N ALA A 61 3.02 3.87 23.97
CA ALA A 61 4.21 3.03 23.79
C ALA A 61 3.90 1.76 22.98
N SER A 62 2.76 1.11 23.27
CA SER A 62 2.34 -0.09 22.55
C SER A 62 1.92 0.20 21.10
N LEU A 63 1.21 1.31 20.86
CA LEU A 63 0.73 1.72 19.55
C LEU A 63 1.86 2.18 18.64
N THR A 64 2.85 2.90 19.17
CA THR A 64 4.04 3.31 18.40
C THR A 64 4.90 2.12 18.01
N ARG A 65 5.09 1.14 18.91
CA ARG A 65 5.76 -0.11 18.56
C ARG A 65 5.00 -0.89 17.49
N ARG A 66 3.67 -1.03 17.64
CA ARG A 66 2.84 -1.69 16.63
C ARG A 66 2.90 -1.00 15.27
N LEU A 67 2.98 0.34 15.25
CA LEU A 67 3.12 1.12 14.03
C LEU A 67 4.45 0.83 13.31
N GLN A 68 5.55 0.76 14.06
CA GLN A 68 6.86 0.39 13.53
C GLN A 68 6.89 -1.03 12.99
N ASP A 69 6.28 -1.99 13.71
CA ASP A 69 6.24 -3.39 13.27
C ASP A 69 5.44 -3.55 11.97
N ILE A 70 4.27 -2.89 11.86
CA ILE A 70 3.47 -2.87 10.62
C ILE A 70 4.25 -2.22 9.47
N ALA A 71 5.00 -1.14 9.72
CA ALA A 71 5.80 -0.49 8.69
C ALA A 71 6.85 -1.44 8.11
N LYS A 72 7.63 -2.10 8.98
CA LYS A 72 8.64 -3.09 8.58
C LYS A 72 8.02 -4.25 7.79
N GLU A 73 6.84 -4.72 8.19
CA GLU A 73 6.15 -5.81 7.51
C GLU A 73 5.68 -5.40 6.10
N ILE A 74 5.25 -4.15 5.91
CA ILE A 74 4.93 -3.60 4.58
C ILE A 74 6.20 -3.50 3.74
N ASP A 75 7.29 -2.97 4.29
CA ASP A 75 8.56 -2.83 3.58
C ASP A 75 9.10 -4.19 3.12
N ALA A 76 8.99 -5.22 3.97
CA ALA A 76 9.36 -6.60 3.62
C ALA A 76 8.50 -7.17 2.47
N ILE A 77 7.20 -6.91 2.46
CA ILE A 77 6.31 -7.33 1.34
C ILE A 77 6.68 -6.60 0.06
N ASP A 78 6.98 -5.30 0.15
CA ASP A 78 7.29 -4.46 -1.00
C ASP A 78 8.67 -4.84 -1.58
N LEU A 79 9.65 -5.13 -0.73
CA LEU A 79 10.96 -5.65 -1.13
C LEU A 79 10.82 -7.02 -1.80
N ALA A 80 10.10 -7.97 -1.19
CA ALA A 80 9.91 -9.30 -1.77
C ALA A 80 9.26 -9.23 -3.16
N LYS A 81 8.27 -8.35 -3.35
CA LYS A 81 7.67 -8.10 -4.67
C LYS A 81 8.66 -7.49 -5.67
N SER A 82 9.59 -6.65 -5.21
CA SER A 82 10.61 -6.05 -6.09
C SER A 82 11.73 -7.03 -6.47
N GLU A 83 12.13 -7.91 -5.53
CA GLU A 83 13.14 -8.94 -5.77
C GLU A 83 12.64 -10.02 -6.74
N GLU A 84 11.35 -10.40 -6.66
CA GLU A 84 10.71 -11.24 -7.69
C GLU A 84 10.79 -10.63 -9.11
N HIS A 85 10.92 -9.31 -9.22
CA HIS A 85 11.07 -8.61 -10.49
C HIS A 85 12.54 -8.31 -10.86
N SER A 86 13.48 -8.57 -9.95
CA SER A 86 14.92 -8.45 -10.20
C SER A 86 15.44 -9.77 -10.77
N ALA A 87 15.65 -9.82 -12.09
CA ALA A 87 16.32 -10.96 -12.70
C ALA A 87 17.79 -11.00 -12.23
N VAL A 88 18.11 -11.89 -11.29
CA VAL A 88 19.50 -12.26 -11.00
C VAL A 88 20.01 -13.02 -12.21
N ALA A 89 20.80 -12.35 -13.04
CA ALA A 89 21.54 -13.02 -14.10
C ALA A 89 22.61 -13.90 -13.42
N ASN A 90 22.42 -15.22 -13.47
CA ASN A 90 23.51 -16.15 -13.20
C ASN A 90 24.48 -16.07 -14.38
N THR A 91 25.37 -15.08 -14.35
CA THR A 91 26.53 -15.04 -15.22
C THR A 91 27.61 -15.88 -14.58
N ASP A 92 28.19 -16.81 -15.35
CA ASP A 92 29.34 -17.57 -14.89
C ASP A 92 30.51 -16.63 -14.60
N ASP A 93 31.33 -16.96 -13.60
CA ASP A 93 32.57 -16.22 -13.32
C ASP A 93 33.51 -16.39 -14.52
N GLU A 94 33.87 -15.27 -15.16
CA GLU A 94 34.89 -15.28 -16.20
C GLU A 94 36.28 -15.51 -15.57
N ILE A 95 37.09 -16.33 -16.24
CA ILE A 95 38.47 -16.59 -15.82
C ILE A 95 39.27 -15.30 -15.99
N TRP A 96 39.81 -14.78 -14.88
CA TRP A 96 40.68 -13.61 -14.88
C TRP A 96 41.87 -13.79 -15.84
N ASP A 97 42.00 -12.89 -16.82
CA ASP A 97 43.14 -12.83 -17.74
C ASP A 97 44.15 -11.75 -17.29
N PRO A 98 45.32 -12.14 -16.75
CA PRO A 98 46.34 -11.20 -16.32
C PRO A 98 47.07 -10.49 -17.47
N GLU A 99 46.92 -10.93 -18.73
CA GLU A 99 47.54 -10.26 -19.90
C GLU A 99 46.71 -9.08 -20.42
N ALA A 100 45.50 -8.86 -19.88
CA ALA A 100 44.60 -7.79 -20.26
C ALA A 100 44.84 -6.44 -19.54
N VAL A 101 45.96 -6.30 -18.80
CA VAL A 101 46.33 -5.10 -18.02
C VAL A 101 47.59 -4.42 -18.57
#